data_AF-A0A4R7T0F2-F1
#
_entry.id   AF-A0A4R7T0F2-F1
#
_cell.length_a   1.000
_cell.length_b   1.000
_cell.length_c   1.000
_cell.angle_alpha   90.00
_cell.angle_beta   90.00
_cell.angle_gamma   90.00
#
_symmetry.space_group_name_H-M   'P 1'
#
loop_
_entity.id
_entity.type
_entity.pdbx_description
1 polymer ?
#
loop_
_entity_poly.entity_id
_entity_poly.type
_entity_poly.pdbx_seq_one_letter_code
_entity_poly.pdbx_strand_id
1 'polypeptide(L)'
;MNDIRADFLAVARLAATLLREPSVESAWTKASALAEFSVGGLAGHLAFQVLAIPQIIREPIPTEPTITLLDHYARVQWIDAGLDDDISVRIRAGGDQLATDGPAFLADQLDAAIRQLESDLSTAPDRAVRISLWGPWSLTLDDMLVTRMMELAVHADDLAVSIGVPTPVFPDRAVQTVVDLLTRLAMRRHGQTPVLRALSRVERSPASITAF
;
A
#
# COMPACT_ATOMS: atom_id res chain seq x y z
N MET A 1 9.33 18.10 11.19
CA MET A 1 7.91 17.72 11.30
C MET A 1 7.64 16.75 10.17
N ASN A 2 7.36 15.49 10.49
CA ASN A 2 6.88 14.48 9.54
C ASN A 2 5.41 14.75 9.30
N ASP A 3 5.06 15.22 8.11
CA ASP A 3 3.66 15.38 7.72
C ASP A 3 3.27 14.16 6.87
N ILE A 4 3.05 13.03 7.56
CA ILE A 4 2.66 11.74 6.98
C ILE A 4 1.43 11.89 6.08
N ARG A 5 0.53 12.82 6.41
CA ARG A 5 -0.70 13.06 5.67
C ARG A 5 -0.44 13.74 4.33
N ALA A 6 0.41 14.76 4.32
CA ALA A 6 0.87 15.38 3.07
C ALA A 6 1.63 14.36 2.19
N ASP A 7 2.50 13.53 2.79
CA ASP A 7 3.23 12.50 2.05
C ASP A 7 2.28 11.46 1.45
N PHE A 8 1.32 10.96 2.23
CA PHE A 8 0.30 10.04 1.76
C PHE A 8 -0.53 10.62 0.60
N LEU A 9 -0.99 11.88 0.72
CA LEU A 9 -1.74 12.53 -0.36
C LEU A 9 -0.88 12.72 -1.63
N ALA A 10 0.41 13.02 -1.48
CA ALA A 10 1.31 13.15 -2.62
C ALA A 10 1.52 11.81 -3.34
N VAL A 11 1.73 10.73 -2.59
CA VAL A 11 1.84 9.36 -3.16
C VAL A 11 0.52 8.92 -3.80
N ALA A 12 -0.62 9.21 -3.18
CA ALA A 12 -1.94 8.89 -3.73
C ALA A 12 -2.19 9.56 -5.09
N ARG A 13 -1.77 10.82 -5.28
CA ARG A 13 -1.87 11.52 -6.58
C ARG A 13 -1.00 10.88 -7.66
N LEU A 14 0.19 10.40 -7.29
CA LEU A 14 1.06 9.68 -8.22
C LEU A 14 0.41 8.37 -8.66
N ALA A 15 -0.21 7.62 -7.73
CA ALA A 15 -0.99 6.43 -8.07
C ALA A 15 -2.16 6.78 -9.00
N ALA A 16 -2.91 7.86 -8.73
CA ALA A 16 -3.99 8.30 -9.61
C ALA A 16 -3.51 8.70 -11.02
N THR A 17 -2.35 9.35 -11.11
CA THR A 17 -1.72 9.66 -12.40
C THR A 17 -1.35 8.38 -13.14
N LEU A 18 -0.75 7.41 -12.45
CA LEU A 18 -0.38 6.11 -13.02
C LEU A 18 -1.60 5.34 -13.54
N LEU A 19 -2.72 5.36 -12.81
CA LEU A 19 -3.97 4.71 -13.27
C LEU A 19 -4.53 5.29 -14.56
N ARG A 20 -4.17 6.53 -14.92
CA ARG A 20 -4.58 7.20 -16.16
C ARG A 20 -3.63 6.97 -17.33
N GLU A 21 -2.53 6.23 -17.14
CA GLU A 21 -1.64 5.87 -18.25
C GLU A 21 -2.40 5.02 -19.28
N PRO A 22 -2.37 5.36 -20.59
CA PRO A 22 -3.07 4.61 -21.63
C PRO A 22 -2.69 3.12 -21.69
N SER A 23 -1.47 2.79 -21.24
CA SER A 23 -0.98 1.42 -21.14
C SER A 23 -1.74 0.59 -20.10
N VAL A 24 -2.30 1.21 -19.05
CA VAL A 24 -3.18 0.55 -18.07
C VAL A 24 -4.45 0.04 -18.75
N GLU A 25 -5.13 0.91 -19.51
CA GLU A 25 -6.33 0.52 -20.26
C GLU A 25 -6.02 -0.57 -21.29
N SER A 26 -4.93 -0.40 -22.04
CA SER A 26 -4.50 -1.36 -23.07
C SER A 26 -4.10 -2.74 -22.53
N ALA A 27 -3.74 -2.82 -21.25
CA ALA A 27 -3.33 -4.04 -20.57
C ALA A 27 -4.33 -4.53 -19.53
N TRP A 28 -5.49 -3.89 -19.38
CA TRP A 28 -6.41 -4.06 -18.24
C TRP A 28 -6.72 -5.52 -17.87
N THR A 29 -6.95 -6.37 -18.85
CA THR A 29 -7.30 -7.79 -18.66
C THR A 29 -6.10 -8.75 -18.70
N LYS A 30 -4.88 -8.23 -18.97
CA LYS A 30 -3.66 -9.03 -19.04
C LYS A 30 -3.13 -9.31 -17.64
N ALA A 31 -2.30 -10.34 -17.52
CA ALA A 31 -1.54 -10.60 -16.30
C ALA A 31 -0.62 -9.42 -15.95
N SER A 32 -0.49 -9.14 -14.66
CA SER A 32 0.44 -8.17 -14.09
C SER A 32 1.79 -8.82 -13.76
N ALA A 33 2.76 -8.03 -13.31
CA ALA A 33 4.03 -8.48 -12.76
C ALA A 33 3.85 -9.19 -11.40
N LEU A 34 2.75 -8.91 -10.69
CA LEU A 34 2.39 -9.60 -9.46
C LEU A 34 1.60 -10.87 -9.80
N ALA A 35 2.10 -12.02 -9.35
CA ALA A 35 1.53 -13.32 -9.68
C ALA A 35 0.03 -13.40 -9.34
N GLU A 36 -0.73 -14.04 -10.24
CA GLU A 36 -2.19 -14.22 -10.15
C GLU A 36 -3.05 -12.94 -10.19
N PHE A 37 -2.44 -11.75 -10.28
CA PHE A 37 -3.17 -10.50 -10.52
C PHE A 37 -3.25 -10.20 -12.02
N SER A 38 -4.43 -9.75 -12.46
CA SER A 38 -4.56 -8.97 -13.69
C SER A 38 -4.09 -7.53 -13.44
N VAL A 39 -3.77 -6.78 -14.51
CA VAL A 39 -3.46 -5.34 -14.42
C VAL A 39 -4.63 -4.58 -13.77
N GLY A 40 -5.86 -4.88 -14.17
CA GLY A 40 -7.07 -4.30 -13.59
C GLY A 40 -7.22 -4.63 -12.11
N GLY A 41 -7.03 -5.89 -11.71
CA GLY A 41 -7.09 -6.32 -10.31
C GLY A 41 -6.02 -5.64 -9.46
N LEU A 42 -4.78 -5.52 -9.97
CA LEU A 42 -3.69 -4.82 -9.28
C LEU A 42 -3.98 -3.31 -9.16
N ALA A 43 -4.51 -2.69 -10.21
CA ALA A 43 -4.96 -1.31 -10.19
C ALA A 43 -6.08 -1.09 -9.16
N GLY A 44 -7.05 -2.01 -9.06
CA GLY A 44 -8.10 -2.00 -8.05
C GLY A 44 -7.55 -2.13 -6.63
N HIS A 45 -6.60 -3.04 -6.39
CA HIS A 45 -5.91 -3.19 -5.10
C HIS A 45 -5.11 -1.94 -4.73
N LEU A 46 -4.42 -1.33 -5.69
CA LEU A 46 -3.70 -0.06 -5.51
C LEU A 46 -4.67 1.07 -5.13
N ALA A 47 -5.80 1.19 -5.83
CA ALA A 47 -6.81 2.21 -5.56
C ALA A 47 -7.47 2.03 -4.18
N PHE A 48 -7.71 0.78 -3.75
CA PHE A 48 -8.29 0.48 -2.44
C PHE A 48 -7.55 1.14 -1.28
N GLN A 49 -6.22 1.27 -1.39
CA GLN A 49 -5.36 1.86 -0.36
C GLN A 49 -5.73 3.30 -0.03
N VAL A 50 -6.35 4.01 -0.97
CA VAL A 50 -6.85 5.37 -0.80
C VAL A 50 -8.36 5.37 -0.58
N LEU A 51 -9.10 4.58 -1.36
CA LEU A 51 -10.57 4.54 -1.33
C LEU A 51 -11.14 4.08 0.02
N ALA A 52 -10.39 3.27 0.79
CA ALA A 52 -10.81 2.84 2.11
C ALA A 52 -10.73 3.96 3.16
N ILE A 53 -9.83 4.92 3.02
CA ILE A 53 -9.51 5.91 4.07
C ILE A 53 -10.70 6.82 4.42
N PRO A 54 -11.47 7.37 3.46
CA PRO A 54 -12.65 8.18 3.79
C PRO A 54 -13.67 7.45 4.67
N GLN A 55 -13.86 6.14 4.46
CA GLN A 55 -14.73 5.34 5.32
C GLN A 55 -14.10 5.16 6.69
N ILE A 56 -12.83 4.74 6.77
CA ILE A 56 -12.10 4.51 8.02
C ILE A 56 -12.13 5.75 8.94
N ILE A 57 -11.99 6.95 8.39
CA ILE A 57 -12.04 8.21 9.14
C ILE A 57 -13.44 8.49 9.70
N ARG A 58 -14.52 8.03 9.04
CA ARG A 58 -15.90 8.24 9.47
C ARG A 58 -16.41 7.18 10.44
N GLU A 59 -15.81 5.99 10.46
CA GLU A 59 -16.18 4.93 11.40
C GLU A 59 -16.04 5.41 12.87
N PRO A 60 -16.87 4.90 13.80
CA PRO A 60 -16.72 5.21 15.22
C PRO A 60 -15.31 4.93 15.75
N ILE A 61 -14.93 5.58 16.86
CA ILE A 61 -13.66 5.27 17.52
C ILE A 61 -13.68 3.79 17.93
N PRO A 62 -12.73 2.96 17.43
CA PRO A 62 -12.70 1.55 17.76
C PRO A 62 -12.50 1.33 19.26
N THR A 63 -13.05 0.24 19.78
CA THR A 63 -12.81 -0.20 21.17
C THR A 63 -11.59 -1.12 21.27
N GLU A 64 -11.12 -1.66 20.14
CA GLU A 64 -9.93 -2.52 20.09
C GLU A 64 -8.65 -1.75 20.45
N PRO A 65 -7.68 -2.42 21.11
CA PRO A 65 -6.45 -1.79 21.54
C PRO A 65 -5.66 -1.21 20.36
N THR A 66 -5.20 0.03 20.52
CA THR A 66 -4.27 0.65 19.57
C THR A 66 -2.88 0.09 19.80
N ILE A 67 -2.28 -0.49 18.76
CA ILE A 67 -0.95 -1.07 18.79
C ILE A 67 0.01 -0.29 17.91
N THR A 68 1.31 -0.57 18.04
CA THR A 68 2.31 0.07 17.18
C THR A 68 2.23 -0.46 15.74
N LEU A 69 2.68 0.34 14.78
CA LEU A 69 2.85 -0.09 13.39
C LEU A 69 3.62 -1.43 13.25
N LEU A 70 4.71 -1.62 13.99
CA LEU A 70 5.50 -2.86 13.91
C LEU A 70 4.79 -4.06 14.55
N ASP A 71 3.98 -3.83 15.59
CA ASP A 71 3.11 -4.87 16.15
C ASP A 71 1.97 -5.24 15.20
N HIS A 72 1.50 -4.31 14.37
CA HIS A 72 0.56 -4.64 13.30
C HIS A 72 1.19 -5.62 12.31
N TYR A 73 2.37 -5.31 11.79
CA TYR A 73 3.09 -6.22 10.89
C TYR A 73 3.56 -7.51 11.56
N ALA A 74 3.58 -7.58 12.91
CA ALA A 74 3.75 -8.84 13.64
C ALA A 74 2.60 -9.82 13.50
N ARG A 75 1.40 -9.30 13.21
CA ARG A 75 0.13 -10.00 13.39
C ARG A 75 -0.62 -10.25 12.08
N VAL A 76 -0.32 -9.48 11.03
CA VAL A 76 -0.97 -9.65 9.73
C VAL A 76 -0.58 -10.98 9.10
N GLN A 77 -1.58 -11.72 8.62
CA GLN A 77 -1.38 -13.06 8.09
C GLN A 77 -0.89 -13.07 6.64
N TRP A 78 -1.08 -11.97 5.90
CA TRP A 78 -0.74 -11.92 4.47
C TRP A 78 0.77 -11.94 4.20
N ILE A 79 1.62 -11.56 5.17
CA ILE A 79 3.08 -11.53 4.97
C ILE A 79 3.64 -12.93 4.69
N ASP A 80 3.13 -13.95 5.38
CA ASP A 80 3.60 -15.33 5.24
C ASP A 80 2.63 -16.21 4.45
N ALA A 81 1.63 -15.60 3.82
CA ALA A 81 0.61 -16.32 3.06
C ALA A 81 1.14 -16.78 1.70
N GLY A 82 0.80 -18.02 1.32
CA GLY A 82 0.98 -18.53 -0.03
C GLY A 82 0.05 -17.84 -1.03
N LEU A 83 0.33 -18.01 -2.33
CA LEU A 83 -0.47 -17.43 -3.41
C LEU A 83 -1.93 -17.90 -3.38
N ASP A 84 -2.16 -19.16 -3.00
CA ASP A 84 -3.47 -19.79 -3.00
C ASP A 84 -4.18 -19.75 -1.63
N ASP A 85 -3.57 -19.12 -0.62
CA ASP A 85 -4.18 -18.99 0.69
C ASP A 85 -5.41 -18.06 0.63
N ASP A 86 -6.42 -18.34 1.45
CA ASP A 86 -7.70 -17.62 1.48
C ASP A 86 -7.56 -16.10 1.60
N ILE A 87 -6.51 -15.61 2.27
CA ILE A 87 -6.25 -14.17 2.40
C ILE A 87 -5.78 -13.58 1.06
N SER A 88 -4.86 -14.25 0.36
CA SER A 88 -4.32 -13.84 -0.93
C SER A 88 -5.41 -13.84 -2.01
N VAL A 89 -6.24 -14.89 -2.05
CA VAL A 89 -7.39 -14.98 -2.96
C VAL A 89 -8.38 -13.84 -2.72
N ARG A 90 -8.72 -13.54 -1.45
CA ARG A 90 -9.65 -12.45 -1.12
C ARG A 90 -9.10 -11.07 -1.48
N ILE A 91 -7.80 -10.84 -1.30
CA ILE A 91 -7.16 -9.58 -1.69
C ILE A 91 -7.28 -9.39 -3.21
N ARG A 92 -6.97 -10.43 -4.01
CA ARG A 92 -7.14 -10.40 -5.47
C ARG A 92 -8.58 -10.12 -5.89
N ALA A 93 -9.53 -10.88 -5.33
CA ALA A 93 -10.94 -10.70 -5.63
C ALA A 93 -11.47 -9.30 -5.28
N GLY A 94 -10.97 -8.69 -4.19
CA GLY A 94 -11.29 -7.31 -3.82
C GLY A 94 -10.78 -6.29 -4.84
N GLY A 95 -9.57 -6.50 -5.35
CA GLY A 95 -9.01 -5.71 -6.44
C GLY A 95 -9.84 -5.81 -7.72
N ASP A 96 -10.16 -7.04 -8.15
CA ASP A 96 -11.01 -7.28 -9.33
C ASP A 96 -12.39 -6.64 -9.18
N GLN A 97 -13.00 -6.75 -7.99
CA GLN A 97 -14.31 -6.15 -7.72
C GLN A 97 -14.28 -4.63 -7.92
N LEU A 98 -13.26 -3.93 -7.38
CA LEU A 98 -13.12 -2.48 -7.55
C LEU A 98 -12.83 -2.09 -9.00
N ALA A 99 -12.20 -2.97 -9.77
CA ALA A 99 -11.82 -2.75 -11.16
C ALA A 99 -12.96 -3.01 -12.17
N THR A 100 -14.13 -3.50 -11.72
CA THR A 100 -15.24 -3.96 -12.57
C THR A 100 -15.70 -2.91 -13.58
N ASP A 101 -15.81 -1.65 -13.16
CA ASP A 101 -16.32 -0.55 -13.99
C ASP A 101 -15.25 0.07 -14.93
N GLY A 102 -14.04 -0.50 -14.92
CA GLY A 102 -12.97 -0.17 -15.85
C GLY A 102 -12.01 0.94 -15.37
N PRO A 103 -10.94 1.18 -16.15
CA PRO A 103 -9.81 2.02 -15.74
C PRO A 103 -10.20 3.49 -15.51
N ALA A 104 -10.99 4.07 -16.42
CA ALA A 104 -11.40 5.47 -16.32
C ALA A 104 -12.25 5.73 -15.07
N PHE A 105 -13.22 4.86 -14.80
CA PHE A 105 -14.09 4.98 -13.62
C PHE A 105 -13.29 4.81 -12.32
N LEU A 106 -12.37 3.85 -12.26
CA LEU A 106 -11.51 3.67 -11.10
C LEU A 106 -10.62 4.90 -10.84
N ALA A 107 -10.02 5.47 -11.89
CA ALA A 107 -9.22 6.68 -11.77
C ALA A 107 -10.05 7.89 -11.32
N ASP A 108 -11.27 8.06 -11.85
CA ASP A 108 -12.19 9.14 -11.44
C ASP A 108 -12.61 9.01 -9.97
N GLN A 109 -12.90 7.79 -9.50
CA GLN A 109 -13.19 7.53 -8.09
C GLN A 109 -12.01 7.85 -7.19
N LEU A 110 -10.80 7.46 -7.59
CA LEU A 110 -9.59 7.72 -6.83
C LEU A 110 -9.33 9.23 -6.73
N ASP A 111 -9.44 9.97 -7.83
CA ASP A 111 -9.32 11.43 -7.84
C ASP A 111 -10.36 12.11 -6.94
N ALA A 112 -11.60 11.62 -6.93
CA ALA A 112 -12.64 12.13 -6.05
C ALA A 112 -12.32 11.89 -4.57
N ALA A 113 -11.84 10.68 -4.23
CA ALA A 113 -11.44 10.36 -2.87
C ALA A 113 -10.25 11.21 -2.40
N ILE A 114 -9.25 11.44 -3.26
CA ILE A 114 -8.10 12.30 -2.93
C ILE A 114 -8.56 13.73 -2.62
N ARG A 115 -9.44 14.31 -3.44
CA ARG A 115 -10.00 15.66 -3.18
C ARG A 115 -10.75 15.74 -1.85
N GLN A 116 -11.51 14.71 -1.49
CA GLN A 116 -12.16 14.65 -0.18
C GLN A 116 -11.11 14.58 0.95
N LEU A 117 -10.09 13.72 0.79
CA LEU A 117 -9.07 13.50 1.81
C LEU A 117 -8.20 14.71 2.09
N GLU A 118 -7.98 15.61 1.12
CA GLU A 118 -7.32 16.89 1.35
C GLU A 118 -7.97 17.69 2.47
N SER A 119 -9.31 17.77 2.46
CA SER A 119 -10.08 18.46 3.49
C SER A 119 -10.10 17.65 4.79
N ASP A 120 -10.46 16.37 4.70
CA ASP A 120 -10.66 15.52 5.88
C ASP A 120 -9.38 15.38 6.71
N LEU A 121 -8.23 15.14 6.06
CA LEU A 121 -6.95 14.96 6.76
C LEU A 121 -6.36 16.26 7.31
N SER A 122 -6.77 17.43 6.80
CA SER A 122 -6.28 18.72 7.33
C SER A 122 -6.75 19.01 8.75
N THR A 123 -7.87 18.40 9.16
CA THR A 123 -8.51 18.65 10.48
C THR A 123 -8.67 17.39 11.34
N ALA A 124 -8.50 16.19 10.77
CA ALA A 124 -8.65 14.95 11.52
C ALA A 124 -7.66 14.87 12.71
N PRO A 125 -8.10 14.46 13.91
CA PRO A 125 -7.15 14.11 14.96
C PRO A 125 -6.40 12.82 14.59
N ASP A 126 -5.17 12.64 15.10
CA ASP A 126 -4.46 11.36 15.02
C ASP A 126 -5.06 10.35 16.02
N ARG A 127 -6.30 9.93 15.72
CA ARG A 127 -7.11 9.04 16.57
C ARG A 127 -6.93 7.58 16.17
N ALA A 128 -7.36 6.68 17.05
CA ALA A 128 -7.47 5.27 16.71
C ALA A 128 -8.42 5.04 15.53
N VAL A 129 -7.98 4.24 14.56
CA VAL A 129 -8.72 3.78 13.40
C VAL A 129 -8.47 2.30 13.15
N ARG A 130 -9.41 1.65 12.44
CA ARG A 130 -9.35 0.21 12.19
C ARG A 130 -9.94 -0.12 10.83
N ILE A 131 -9.38 -1.16 10.21
CA ILE A 131 -10.01 -1.89 9.10
C ILE A 131 -10.62 -3.16 9.71
N SER A 132 -11.94 -3.32 9.62
CA SER A 132 -12.65 -4.45 10.26
C SER A 132 -12.23 -5.83 9.75
N LEU A 133 -11.63 -5.90 8.56
CA LEU A 133 -11.04 -7.12 7.98
C LEU A 133 -9.75 -7.55 8.69
N TRP A 134 -9.13 -6.68 9.49
CA TRP A 134 -8.00 -7.03 10.34
C TRP A 134 -8.48 -7.65 11.65
N GLY A 135 -7.54 -8.26 12.37
CA GLY A 135 -7.82 -8.82 13.69
C GLY A 135 -8.19 -7.74 14.74
N PRO A 136 -8.31 -8.14 16.00
CA PRO A 136 -8.89 -7.30 17.06
C PRO A 136 -7.88 -6.26 17.59
N TRP A 137 -7.41 -5.35 16.73
CA TRP A 137 -6.53 -4.23 17.07
C TRP A 137 -6.80 -3.01 16.17
N SER A 138 -6.32 -1.86 16.62
CA SER A 138 -6.39 -0.57 15.93
C SER A 138 -4.98 -0.01 15.69
N LEU A 139 -4.87 0.95 14.78
CA LEU A 139 -3.68 1.80 14.61
C LEU A 139 -4.05 3.26 14.87
N THR A 140 -3.08 4.13 15.10
CA THR A 140 -3.32 5.57 14.92
C THR A 140 -3.60 5.87 13.46
N LEU A 141 -4.23 7.00 13.15
CA LEU A 141 -4.51 7.40 11.77
C LEU A 141 -3.20 7.55 10.99
N ASP A 142 -2.20 8.19 11.58
CA ASP A 142 -0.92 8.39 10.91
C ASP A 142 -0.20 7.04 10.66
N ASP A 143 -0.22 6.09 11.62
CA ASP A 143 0.32 4.73 11.39
C ASP A 143 -0.46 3.99 10.29
N MET A 144 -1.79 4.12 10.25
CA MET A 144 -2.61 3.59 9.16
C MET A 144 -2.18 4.16 7.81
N LEU A 145 -1.96 5.47 7.71
CA LEU A 145 -1.51 6.11 6.47
C LEU A 145 -0.10 5.65 6.05
N VAL A 146 0.80 5.38 7.01
CA VAL A 146 2.10 4.77 6.70
C VAL A 146 1.92 3.38 6.07
N THR A 147 0.99 2.56 6.57
CA THR A 147 0.71 1.26 5.92
C THR A 147 0.22 1.43 4.49
N ARG A 148 -0.67 2.39 4.23
CA ARG A 148 -1.19 2.64 2.87
C ARG A 148 -0.13 3.22 1.95
N MET A 149 0.74 4.08 2.46
CA MET A 149 1.85 4.64 1.68
C MET A 149 2.86 3.58 1.27
N MET A 150 3.14 2.59 2.11
CA MET A 150 3.95 1.42 1.75
C MET A 150 3.31 0.63 0.61
N GLU A 151 2.02 0.28 0.75
CA GLU A 151 1.27 -0.44 -0.29
C GLU A 151 1.26 0.32 -1.61
N LEU A 152 1.02 1.63 -1.57
CA LEU A 152 1.01 2.48 -2.76
C LEU A 152 2.37 2.53 -3.45
N ALA A 153 3.47 2.69 -2.69
CA ALA A 153 4.80 2.78 -3.26
C ALA A 153 5.24 1.46 -3.90
N VAL A 154 4.98 0.32 -3.26
CA VAL A 154 5.31 -1.01 -3.79
C VAL A 154 4.46 -1.34 -5.00
N HIS A 155 3.13 -1.21 -4.91
CA HIS A 155 2.25 -1.66 -5.98
C HIS A 155 2.15 -0.69 -7.15
N ALA A 156 2.56 0.56 -6.99
CA ALA A 156 2.76 1.46 -8.13
C ALA A 156 3.98 1.03 -8.96
N ASP A 157 5.05 0.51 -8.35
CA ASP A 157 6.17 -0.11 -9.08
C ASP A 157 5.70 -1.38 -9.81
N ASP A 158 5.01 -2.28 -9.11
CA ASP A 158 4.46 -3.50 -9.71
C ASP A 158 3.56 -3.17 -10.92
N LEU A 159 2.69 -2.17 -10.79
CA LEU A 159 1.79 -1.75 -11.86
C LEU A 159 2.58 -1.13 -13.03
N ALA A 160 3.53 -0.23 -12.75
CA ALA A 160 4.34 0.41 -13.79
C ALA A 160 5.14 -0.61 -14.61
N VAL A 161 5.76 -1.59 -13.92
CA VAL A 161 6.46 -2.73 -14.56
C VAL A 161 5.49 -3.55 -15.42
N SER A 162 4.29 -3.82 -14.91
CA SER A 162 3.27 -4.61 -15.63
C SER A 162 2.85 -4.01 -16.98
N ILE A 163 2.89 -2.68 -17.09
CA ILE A 163 2.46 -1.94 -18.29
C ILE A 163 3.63 -1.36 -19.09
N GLY A 164 4.87 -1.65 -18.68
CA GLY A 164 6.09 -1.25 -19.39
C GLY A 164 6.39 0.24 -19.36
N VAL A 165 6.02 0.95 -18.28
CA VAL A 165 6.35 2.38 -18.09
C VAL A 165 7.33 2.56 -16.92
N PRO A 166 8.06 3.68 -16.85
CA PRO A 166 8.89 3.98 -15.69
C PRO A 166 8.05 4.14 -14.41
N THR A 167 8.54 3.59 -13.31
CA THR A 167 7.95 3.80 -11.98
C THR A 167 7.94 5.30 -11.62
N PRO A 168 6.85 5.83 -11.08
CA PRO A 168 6.78 7.24 -10.66
C PRO A 168 7.88 7.59 -9.65
N VAL A 169 8.41 8.81 -9.75
CA VAL A 169 9.34 9.34 -8.75
C VAL A 169 8.53 9.86 -7.55
N PHE A 170 8.62 9.16 -6.42
CA PHE A 170 7.94 9.53 -5.18
C PHE A 170 8.68 10.63 -4.41
N PRO A 171 7.98 11.40 -3.55
CA PRO A 171 8.62 12.37 -2.68
C PRO A 171 9.66 11.72 -1.74
N ASP A 172 10.84 12.33 -1.60
CA ASP A 172 11.95 11.77 -0.81
C ASP A 172 11.54 11.34 0.60
N ARG A 173 10.71 12.14 1.28
CA ARG A 173 10.28 11.86 2.66
C ARG A 173 9.30 10.67 2.75
N ALA A 174 8.45 10.52 1.74
CA ALA A 174 7.58 9.35 1.60
C ALA A 174 8.41 8.08 1.39
N VAL A 175 9.38 8.13 0.47
CA VAL A 175 10.32 7.02 0.21
C VAL A 175 11.10 6.66 1.47
N GLN A 176 11.65 7.64 2.19
CA GLN A 176 12.38 7.40 3.44
C GLN A 176 11.49 6.70 4.48
N THR A 177 10.22 7.10 4.60
CA THR A 177 9.27 6.47 5.53
C THR A 177 8.98 5.02 5.14
N VAL A 178 8.74 4.75 3.86
CA VAL A 178 8.50 3.40 3.35
C VAL A 178 9.75 2.51 3.50
N VAL A 179 10.93 3.04 3.16
CA VAL A 179 12.20 2.31 3.29
C VAL A 179 12.56 2.03 4.75
N ASP A 180 12.32 2.96 5.69
CA ASP A 180 12.50 2.72 7.12
C ASP A 180 11.58 1.58 7.59
N LEU A 181 10.32 1.58 7.18
CA LEU A 181 9.40 0.49 7.49
C LEU A 181 9.89 -0.84 6.92
N LEU A 182 10.14 -0.91 5.60
CA LEU A 182 10.57 -2.15 4.92
C LEU A 182 11.87 -2.70 5.49
N THR A 183 12.84 -1.84 5.83
CA THR A 183 14.10 -2.29 6.45
C THR A 183 13.88 -2.83 7.86
N ARG A 184 12.98 -2.26 8.66
CA ARG A 184 12.61 -2.81 9.98
C ARG A 184 11.93 -4.18 9.86
N LEU A 185 11.05 -4.35 8.87
CA LEU A 185 10.41 -5.63 8.59
C LEU A 185 11.44 -6.67 8.10
N ALA A 186 12.33 -6.28 7.19
CA ALA A 186 13.42 -7.14 6.73
C ALA A 186 14.36 -7.54 7.87
N MET A 187 14.73 -6.61 8.77
CA MET A 187 15.57 -6.91 9.93
C MET A 187 14.88 -7.86 10.91
N ARG A 188 13.56 -7.78 11.04
CA ARG A 188 12.80 -8.72 11.87
C ARG A 188 12.77 -10.12 11.25
N ARG A 189 12.58 -10.22 9.94
CA ARG A 189 12.49 -11.49 9.21
C ARG A 189 13.85 -12.18 9.06
N HIS A 190 14.89 -11.42 8.70
CA HIS A 190 16.21 -11.94 8.31
C HIS A 190 17.31 -11.65 9.33
N GLY A 191 17.05 -10.83 10.35
CA GLY A 191 18.06 -10.34 11.28
C GLY A 191 18.82 -9.11 10.77
N GLN A 192 19.46 -8.37 11.68
CA GLN A 192 20.17 -7.11 11.36
C GLN A 192 21.38 -7.33 10.44
N THR A 193 22.18 -8.37 10.68
CA THR A 193 23.43 -8.59 9.96
C THR A 193 23.22 -8.87 8.46
N PRO A 194 22.28 -9.73 8.03
CA PRO A 194 21.98 -9.92 6.60
C PRO A 194 21.54 -8.64 5.89
N VAL A 195 20.69 -7.81 6.52
CA VAL A 195 20.28 -6.51 5.97
C VAL A 195 21.45 -5.55 5.83
N LEU A 196 22.29 -5.42 6.86
CA LEU A 196 23.50 -4.60 6.80
C LEU A 196 24.46 -5.07 5.70
N ARG A 197 24.60 -6.38 5.50
CA ARG A 197 25.44 -6.94 4.42
C ARG A 197 24.89 -6.58 3.04
N ALA A 198 23.59 -6.81 2.82
CA ALA A 198 22.92 -6.49 1.55
C ALA A 198 23.07 -5.00 1.17
N LEU A 199 22.89 -4.09 2.13
CA LEU A 199 22.96 -2.64 1.88
C LEU A 199 24.39 -2.08 1.77
N SER A 200 25.42 -2.84 2.17
CA SER A 200 26.80 -2.34 2.22
C SER A 200 27.73 -2.92 1.16
N ARG A 201 27.64 -4.23 0.86
CA ARG A 201 28.65 -4.96 0.06
C ARG A 201 28.04 -6.18 -0.63
N VAL A 202 28.04 -6.19 -1.97
CA VAL A 202 27.47 -7.28 -2.79
C VAL A 202 28.11 -8.64 -2.52
N GLU A 203 29.41 -8.68 -2.18
CA GLU A 203 30.20 -9.91 -1.98
C GLU A 203 29.73 -10.74 -0.78
N ARG A 204 29.00 -10.11 0.17
CA ARG A 204 28.47 -10.76 1.38
C ARG A 204 26.95 -10.66 1.47
N SER A 205 26.29 -10.15 0.43
CA SER A 205 24.85 -10.01 0.39
C SER A 205 24.21 -11.41 0.43
N PRO A 206 23.21 -11.65 1.29
CA PRO A 206 22.37 -12.84 1.16
C PRO A 206 21.60 -12.82 -0.17
N ALA A 207 21.03 -13.97 -0.53
CA ALA A 207 20.22 -14.09 -1.74
C ALA A 207 18.93 -13.23 -1.69
N SER A 208 18.37 -13.00 -0.51
CA SER A 208 17.21 -12.15 -0.31
C SER A 208 17.26 -11.43 1.03
N ILE A 209 16.66 -10.24 1.06
CA ILE A 209 16.30 -9.45 2.24
C ILE A 209 14.88 -8.87 2.11
N THR A 210 14.01 -9.49 1.30
CA THR A 210 12.65 -8.97 1.09
C THR A 210 11.90 -8.87 2.41
N ALA A 211 11.16 -7.77 2.58
CA ALA A 211 10.35 -7.55 3.78
C ALA A 211 9.17 -8.54 3.89
N PHE A 212 8.74 -9.08 2.75
CA PHE A 212 7.66 -10.05 2.57
C PHE A 212 8.24 -11.29 1.86
#